data_AF-A0A2H1EH12-F1
#
_entry.id   AF-A0A2H1EH12-F1
#
_cell.length_a   1.000
_cell.length_b   1.000
_cell.length_c   1.000
_cell.angle_alpha   90.00
_cell.angle_beta   90.00
_cell.angle_gamma   90.00
#
_symmetry.space_group_name_H-M   'P 1'
#
loop_
_entity.id
_entity.type
_entity.pdbx_description
1 polymer ?
#
loop_
_entity_poly.entity_id
_entity_poly.type
_entity_poly.pdbx_seq_one_letter_code
_entity_poly.pdbx_strand_id
1 'polypeptide(L)'
;MQSSSDENSNDDNRRSDIVKIKKELEESEKKFYKELSSKYFLLNEFTINQLKDMCTNLLGKGPDIEYHEDKQTKKMIPLPQYKEDYIHFIIEEFEFSEIKQYALGNHIVTSQFFEK
;
A
#
# COMPACT_ATOMS: atom_id res chain seq x y z
N MET A 1 58.38 1.97 -32.55
CA MET A 1 57.40 0.88 -32.69
C MET A 1 56.23 1.20 -31.78
N GLN A 2 55.04 1.31 -32.37
CA GLN A 2 53.74 1.47 -31.68
C GLN A 2 53.38 0.21 -30.89
N SER A 3 52.69 0.40 -29.77
CA SER A 3 51.63 -0.47 -29.18
C SER A 3 51.36 0.02 -27.74
N SER A 4 50.16 0.14 -27.21
CA SER A 4 48.79 0.14 -27.74
C SER A 4 47.96 0.85 -26.67
N SER A 5 47.05 1.72 -27.10
CA SER A 5 45.98 2.29 -26.29
C SER A 5 44.95 1.21 -25.97
N ASP A 6 44.57 1.01 -24.71
CA ASP A 6 43.33 0.30 -24.33
C ASP A 6 42.98 0.57 -22.85
N GLU A 7 42.62 1.81 -22.53
CA GLU A 7 41.92 2.16 -21.28
C GLU A 7 40.84 3.20 -21.61
N ASN A 8 39.70 2.78 -22.16
CA ASN A 8 38.52 3.67 -22.18
C ASN A 8 37.15 3.00 -22.33
N SER A 9 37.05 1.67 -22.38
CA SER A 9 35.77 1.02 -22.74
C SER A 9 34.88 0.58 -21.54
N ASN A 10 35.28 0.85 -20.30
CA ASN A 10 34.60 0.30 -19.11
C ASN A 10 33.70 1.28 -18.34
N ASP A 11 33.75 2.59 -18.64
CA ASP A 11 32.95 3.60 -17.92
C ASP A 11 31.54 3.77 -18.52
N ASP A 12 31.40 3.64 -19.84
CA ASP A 12 30.11 3.79 -20.52
C ASP A 12 29.10 2.66 -20.22
N ASN A 13 29.57 1.41 -20.08
CA ASN A 13 28.70 0.29 -19.70
C ASN A 13 28.19 0.44 -18.25
N ARG A 14 29.06 0.86 -17.32
CA ARG A 14 28.65 1.09 -15.92
C ARG A 14 27.63 2.23 -15.80
N ARG A 15 27.78 3.31 -16.57
CA ARG A 15 26.81 4.41 -16.61
C ARG A 15 25.47 3.97 -17.22
N SER A 16 25.50 3.17 -18.29
CA SER A 16 24.30 2.60 -18.92
C SER A 16 23.52 1.71 -17.95
N ASP A 17 24.21 0.86 -17.18
CA ASP A 17 23.58 -0.03 -16.21
C ASP A 17 23.00 0.75 -15.00
N ILE A 18 23.70 1.78 -14.51
CA ILE A 18 23.17 2.68 -13.45
C ILE A 18 21.90 3.40 -13.93
N VAL A 19 21.86 3.86 -15.18
CA VAL A 19 20.67 4.54 -15.75
C VAL A 19 19.49 3.57 -15.87
N LYS A 20 19.72 2.31 -16.27
CA LYS A 20 18.68 1.28 -16.31
C LYS A 20 18.13 0.97 -14.92
N ILE A 21 19.01 0.73 -13.94
CA ILE A 21 18.62 0.47 -12.54
C ILE A 21 17.79 1.63 -11.99
N LYS A 22 18.23 2.87 -12.23
CA LYS A 22 17.50 4.05 -11.77
C LYS A 22 16.10 4.15 -12.41
N LYS A 23 16.00 3.85 -13.71
CA LYS A 23 14.72 3.86 -14.43
C LYS A 23 13.78 2.76 -13.92
N GLU A 24 14.31 1.55 -13.68
CA GLU A 24 13.54 0.44 -13.10
C GLU A 24 13.03 0.78 -11.69
N LEU A 25 13.85 1.46 -10.89
CA LEU A 25 13.47 1.94 -9.56
C LEU A 25 12.34 3.00 -9.64
N GLU A 26 12.48 3.99 -10.52
CA GLU A 26 11.45 5.03 -10.72
C GLU A 26 10.13 4.44 -11.25
N GLU A 27 10.19 3.45 -12.15
CA GLU A 27 9.00 2.74 -12.64
C GLU A 27 8.34 1.88 -11.55
N SER A 28 9.14 1.25 -10.70
CA SER A 28 8.68 0.50 -9.53
C SER A 28 7.97 1.41 -8.53
N GLU A 29 8.60 2.52 -8.15
CA GLU A 29 8.00 3.51 -7.24
C GLU A 29 6.69 4.05 -7.82
N LYS A 30 6.67 4.42 -9.10
CA LYS A 30 5.45 4.91 -9.75
C LYS A 30 4.33 3.88 -9.74
N LYS A 31 4.63 2.59 -9.94
CA LYS A 31 3.64 1.50 -9.83
C LYS A 31 3.13 1.38 -8.40
N PHE A 32 4.03 1.41 -7.41
CA PHE A 32 3.68 1.37 -5.99
C PHE A 32 2.76 2.54 -5.59
N TYR A 33 3.10 3.78 -5.94
CA TYR A 33 2.26 4.94 -5.65
C TYR A 33 0.89 4.87 -6.35
N LYS A 34 0.85 4.35 -7.58
CA LYS A 34 -0.40 4.15 -8.30
C LYS A 34 -1.27 3.10 -7.62
N GLU A 35 -0.68 2.02 -7.14
CA GLU A 35 -1.40 0.99 -6.41
C GLU A 35 -1.91 1.52 -5.06
N LEU A 36 -1.05 2.18 -4.28
CA LEU A 36 -1.41 2.76 -2.99
C LEU A 36 -2.58 3.74 -3.11
N SER A 37 -2.52 4.65 -4.09
CA SER A 37 -3.61 5.59 -4.34
C SER A 37 -4.90 4.90 -4.79
N SER A 38 -4.79 3.83 -5.59
CA SER A 38 -5.95 3.04 -6.02
C SER A 38 -6.60 2.29 -4.84
N LYS A 39 -5.79 1.68 -3.96
CA LYS A 39 -6.28 1.02 -2.73
C LYS A 39 -7.01 2.02 -1.86
N TYR A 40 -6.38 3.15 -1.55
CA TYR A 40 -6.98 4.18 -0.71
C TYR A 40 -8.29 4.71 -1.30
N PHE A 41 -8.31 4.99 -2.61
CA PHE A 41 -9.49 5.48 -3.31
C PHE A 41 -10.66 4.50 -3.19
N LEU A 42 -10.43 3.21 -3.43
CA LEU A 42 -11.46 2.19 -3.32
C LEU A 42 -11.94 2.00 -1.87
N LEU A 43 -11.01 1.91 -0.91
CA LEU A 43 -11.34 1.71 0.50
C LEU A 43 -12.10 2.89 1.11
N ASN A 44 -11.94 4.09 0.55
CA ASN A 44 -12.71 5.24 0.98
C ASN A 44 -14.22 5.13 0.63
N GLU A 45 -14.61 4.27 -0.31
CA GLU A 45 -16.03 4.01 -0.59
C GLU A 45 -16.69 3.12 0.46
N PHE A 46 -15.90 2.46 1.32
CA PHE A 46 -16.41 1.58 2.35
C PHE A 46 -16.90 2.39 3.55
N THR A 47 -17.96 1.91 4.20
CA THR A 47 -18.32 2.35 5.55
C THR A 47 -17.37 1.74 6.58
N ILE A 48 -17.28 2.33 7.78
CA ILE A 48 -16.45 1.79 8.86
C ILE A 48 -16.82 0.35 9.24
N ASN A 49 -18.10 0.00 9.18
CA ASN A 49 -18.56 -1.36 9.47
C ASN A 49 -18.09 -2.33 8.39
N GLN A 50 -18.16 -1.96 7.11
CA GLN A 50 -17.66 -2.80 6.03
C GLN A 50 -16.14 -3.01 6.10
N LEU A 51 -15.37 -2.01 6.54
CA LEU A 51 -13.93 -2.16 6.78
C LEU A 51 -13.66 -3.11 7.95
N LYS A 52 -14.40 -2.97 9.07
CA LYS A 52 -14.32 -3.90 10.21
C LYS A 52 -14.66 -5.33 9.82
N ASP A 53 -15.72 -5.51 9.05
CA ASP A 53 -16.16 -6.81 8.56
C ASP A 53 -15.11 -7.41 7.64
N MET A 54 -14.50 -6.63 6.75
CA MET A 54 -13.42 -7.10 5.88
C MET A 54 -12.22 -7.59 6.70
N CYS A 55 -11.75 -6.81 7.68
CA CYS A 55 -10.65 -7.20 8.58
C CYS A 55 -10.98 -8.50 9.33
N THR A 56 -12.19 -8.58 9.89
CA THR A 56 -12.61 -9.72 10.72
C THR A 56 -12.83 -10.98 9.89
N ASN A 57 -13.48 -10.87 8.72
CA ASN A 57 -13.84 -12.02 7.89
C ASN A 57 -12.63 -12.62 7.15
N LEU A 58 -11.64 -11.80 6.79
CA LEU A 58 -10.50 -12.24 5.99
C LEU A 58 -9.26 -12.54 6.84
N LEU A 59 -8.98 -11.75 7.89
CA LEU A 59 -7.77 -11.91 8.71
C LEU A 59 -8.07 -12.37 10.14
N GLY A 60 -9.33 -12.29 10.60
CA GLY A 60 -9.68 -12.54 12.00
C GLY A 60 -9.11 -11.51 12.99
N LYS A 61 -8.50 -10.42 12.49
CA LYS A 61 -7.90 -9.34 13.26
C LYS A 61 -8.11 -7.99 12.57
N GLY A 62 -8.09 -6.91 13.33
CA GLY A 62 -8.14 -5.53 12.84
C GLY A 62 -6.88 -4.73 13.23
N PRO A 63 -6.88 -3.40 13.03
CA PRO A 63 -5.80 -2.54 13.49
C PRO A 63 -5.58 -2.68 15.00
N ASP A 64 -4.33 -2.45 15.42
CA ASP A 64 -3.96 -2.49 16.83
C ASP A 64 -4.77 -1.46 17.63
N ILE A 65 -5.14 -1.85 18.86
CA ILE A 65 -5.84 -0.95 19.78
C ILE A 65 -4.80 -0.29 20.66
N GLU A 66 -4.66 1.02 20.51
CA GLU A 66 -3.85 1.83 21.41
C GLU A 66 -4.62 2.12 22.70
N TYR A 67 -3.89 2.31 23.80
CA TYR A 67 -4.47 2.58 25.12
C TYR A 67 -3.80 3.78 25.76
N HIS A 68 -4.57 4.57 26.52
CA HIS A 68 -4.03 5.62 27.38
C HIS A 68 -4.41 5.36 28.83
N GLU A 69 -3.53 5.77 29.76
CA GLU A 69 -3.82 5.71 31.20
C GLU A 69 -4.61 6.96 31.61
N ASP A 70 -5.79 6.76 32.18
CA ASP A 70 -6.52 7.82 32.86
C ASP A 70 -5.79 8.21 34.15
N LYS A 71 -5.36 9.47 34.23
CA LYS A 71 -4.59 10.00 35.35
C LYS A 71 -5.34 9.97 36.68
N GLN A 72 -6.67 10.05 36.66
CA GLN A 72 -7.52 10.04 37.85
C GLN A 72 -7.84 8.62 38.30
N THR A 73 -8.25 7.75 37.37
CA THR A 73 -8.71 6.39 37.72
C THR A 73 -7.62 5.33 37.64
N LYS A 74 -6.45 5.66 37.09
CA LYS A 74 -5.32 4.73 36.84
C LYS A 74 -5.69 3.54 35.97
N LYS A 75 -6.76 3.65 35.18
CA LYS A 75 -7.23 2.61 34.26
C LYS A 75 -6.69 2.86 32.86
N MET A 76 -6.41 1.77 32.15
CA MET A 76 -6.12 1.79 30.71
C MET A 76 -7.44 1.89 29.95
N ILE A 77 -7.59 2.93 29.14
CA ILE A 77 -8.77 3.17 28.30
C ILE A 77 -8.33 3.05 26.83
N PRO A 78 -9.02 2.24 26.01
CA PRO A 78 -8.71 2.13 24.60
C PRO A 78 -8.98 3.45 23.88
N LEU A 79 -8.08 3.82 22.98
CA LEU A 79 -8.31 4.94 22.07
C LEU A 79 -9.37 4.55 21.03
N PRO A 80 -10.26 5.48 20.65
CA PRO A 80 -11.20 5.23 19.57
C PRO A 80 -10.45 4.95 18.26
N GLN A 81 -10.89 3.92 17.54
CA GLN A 81 -10.41 3.63 16.18
C GLN A 81 -11.34 4.29 15.16
N TYR A 82 -10.73 4.93 14.17
CA TYR A 82 -11.37 5.65 13.09
C TYR A 82 -11.26 4.89 11.78
N LYS A 83 -11.96 5.37 10.76
CA LYS A 83 -11.99 4.74 9.43
C LYS A 83 -10.59 4.57 8.86
N GLU A 84 -9.77 5.60 9.01
CA GLU A 84 -8.40 5.69 8.53
C GLU A 84 -7.50 4.58 9.10
N ASP A 85 -7.69 4.19 10.37
CA ASP A 85 -6.92 3.11 10.99
C ASP A 85 -7.16 1.77 10.27
N TYR A 86 -8.42 1.49 9.92
CA TYR A 86 -8.76 0.29 9.15
C TYR A 86 -8.28 0.38 7.70
N ILE A 87 -8.35 1.56 7.07
CA ILE A 87 -7.84 1.74 5.69
C ILE A 87 -6.34 1.46 5.64
N HIS A 88 -5.55 2.03 6.56
CA HIS A 88 -4.10 1.80 6.60
C HIS A 88 -3.78 0.33 6.85
N PHE A 89 -4.45 -0.29 7.82
CA PHE A 89 -4.29 -1.71 8.10
C PHE A 89 -4.58 -2.58 6.87
N ILE A 90 -5.68 -2.32 6.15
CA ILE A 90 -6.05 -3.09 4.95
C ILE A 90 -5.05 -2.85 3.80
N ILE A 91 -4.54 -1.62 3.64
CA ILE A 91 -3.54 -1.30 2.60
C ILE A 91 -2.26 -2.12 2.77
N GLU A 92 -1.83 -2.31 4.01
CA GLU A 92 -0.63 -3.07 4.36
C GLU A 92 -0.83 -4.58 4.22
N GLU A 93 -2.03 -5.08 4.52
CA GLU A 93 -2.29 -6.52 4.62
C GLU A 93 -2.85 -7.15 3.32
N PHE A 94 -3.46 -6.36 2.43
CA PHE A 94 -4.12 -6.89 1.22
C PHE A 94 -3.59 -6.30 -0.08
N GLU A 95 -3.54 -7.13 -1.12
CA GLU A 95 -3.34 -6.67 -2.49
C GLU A 95 -4.59 -5.93 -3.02
N PHE A 96 -4.39 -5.04 -3.99
CA PHE A 96 -5.52 -4.32 -4.61
C PHE A 96 -6.54 -5.25 -5.27
N SER A 97 -6.08 -6.39 -5.80
CA SER A 97 -6.91 -7.43 -6.41
C SER A 97 -7.93 -8.02 -5.42
N GLU A 98 -7.49 -8.31 -4.20
CA GLU A 98 -8.30 -8.88 -3.12
C GLU A 98 -9.33 -7.86 -2.63
N ILE A 99 -8.90 -6.61 -2.40
CA ILE A 99 -9.79 -5.51 -2.01
C ILE A 99 -10.88 -5.31 -3.07
N LYS A 100 -10.51 -5.34 -4.35
CA LYS A 100 -11.45 -5.21 -5.48
C LYS A 100 -12.46 -6.36 -5.51
N GLN A 101 -12.02 -7.61 -5.34
CA GLN A 101 -12.92 -8.76 -5.33
C GLN A 101 -13.90 -8.68 -4.16
N TYR A 102 -13.43 -8.30 -2.98
CA TYR A 102 -14.29 -8.11 -1.81
C TYR A 102 -15.33 -7.01 -2.04
N ALA A 103 -14.91 -5.87 -2.60
CA ALA A 103 -15.79 -4.74 -2.86
C ALA A 103 -16.92 -5.08 -3.84
N LEU A 104 -16.62 -5.86 -4.88
CA LEU A 104 -17.60 -6.32 -5.85
C LEU A 104 -18.53 -7.40 -5.27
N GLY A 105 -17.97 -8.38 -4.55
CA GLY A 105 -18.73 -9.48 -3.96
C GLY A 105 -19.71 -9.04 -2.87
N ASN A 106 -19.37 -8.00 -2.13
CA ASN A 106 -20.23 -7.43 -1.09
C ASN A 106 -21.07 -6.23 -1.57
N HIS A 107 -21.09 -5.96 -2.88
CA HIS A 107 -21.85 -4.86 -3.49
C HIS A 107 -21.54 -3.48 -2.90
N ILE A 108 -20.28 -3.25 -2.50
CA ILE A 108 -19.80 -1.97 -2.00
C ILE A 108 -19.64 -1.00 -3.17
N VAL A 109 -19.10 -1.51 -4.28
CA VAL A 109 -19.02 -0.80 -5.57
C VAL A 109 -19.53 -1.70 -6.69
N THR A 110 -19.88 -1.11 -7.83
CA THR A 110 -20.25 -1.84 -9.05
C THR A 110 -19.04 -2.01 -9.98
N SER A 111 -19.13 -2.89 -10.98
CA SER A 111 -18.06 -3.08 -11.98
C SER A 111 -17.74 -1.77 -12.73
N GLN A 112 -18.76 -0.94 -12.96
CA GLN A 112 -18.65 0.37 -13.62
C GLN A 112 -17.75 1.36 -12.87
N PHE A 113 -17.53 1.16 -11.56
CA PHE A 113 -16.61 1.97 -10.77
C PHE A 113 -15.18 1.96 -11.34
N PHE A 114 -14.78 0.86 -12.00
CA PHE A 114 -13.43 0.68 -12.55
C PHE A 114 -13.33 0.97 -14.06
N GLU A 115 -14.41 1.39 -14.71
CA GLU A 115 -14.48 1.63 -16.15
C GLU A 115 -14.18 3.09 -16.56
N LYS A 116 -13.78 3.94 -15.59
CA LYS A 116 -13.42 5.35 -15.81
C LYS A 116 -11.92 5.56 -16.06
#